data_AF-A0A8H9JTE5-F1
#
_entry.id   AF-A0A8H9JTE5-F1
#
_cell.length_a   1.000
_cell.length_b   1.000
_cell.length_c   1.000
_cell.angle_alpha   90.00
_cell.angle_beta   90.00
_cell.angle_gamma   90.00
#
_symmetry.space_group_name_H-M   'P 1'
#
loop_
_entity.id
_entity.type
_entity.pdbx_description
1 polymer ?
#
loop_
_entity_poly.entity_id
_entity_poly.type
_entity_poly.pdbx_seq_one_letter_code
_entity_poly.pdbx_strand_id
1 'polypeptide(L)' 'MKKIIKIILIALFLLFLLDTLWTMIQTKEGMDSPLWLQLFYLVVYSVSAIAAYKEKWFGFFASFMVGVGVMLVSIIISL' A
#
# COMPACT_ATOMS: atom_id res chain seq x y z
N MET A 1 -19.08 -14.17 8.70
CA MET A 1 -18.35 -14.33 7.41
C MET A 1 -17.78 -13.03 6.86
N LYS A 2 -18.57 -11.97 6.59
CA LYS A 2 -18.06 -10.72 5.99
C LYS A 2 -16.96 -9.97 6.79
N LYS A 3 -16.97 -10.03 8.13
CA LYS A 3 -15.97 -9.32 8.97
C LYS A 3 -14.59 -9.99 8.96
N ILE A 4 -14.54 -11.32 9.02
CA ILE A 4 -13.28 -12.09 9.05
C ILE A 4 -12.53 -11.91 7.73
N ILE A 5 -13.22 -11.98 6.59
CA ILE A 5 -12.63 -11.77 5.27
C ILE A 5 -11.99 -10.38 5.17
N LYS A 6 -12.67 -9.33 5.67
CA LYS A 6 -12.12 -7.97 5.69
C LYS A 6 -10.82 -7.88 6.50
N ILE A 7 -10.77 -8.51 7.67
CA ILE A 7 -9.57 -8.52 8.51
C ILE A 7 -8.43 -9.26 7.81
N ILE A 8 -8.72 -10.41 7.18
CA ILE A 8 -7.72 -11.18 6.42
C ILE A 8 -7.17 -10.33 5.26
N LEU A 9 -8.03 -9.65 4.51
CA LEU A 9 -7.60 -8.79 3.41
C LEU A 9 -6.70 -7.63 3.88
N ILE A 10 -7.04 -6.97 4.99
CA ILE A 10 -6.17 -5.93 5.58
C ILE A 10 -4.84 -6.52 6.00
N ALA A 11 -4.85 -7.67 6.70
CA ALA A 11 -3.65 -8.30 7.18
C ALA A 11 -2.72 -8.70 6.01
N LEU A 12 -3.25 -9.32 4.97
CA LEU A 12 -2.50 -9.67 3.77
C LEU A 12 -1.93 -8.44 3.07
N PHE A 13 -2.72 -7.37 2.98
CA PHE A 13 -2.26 -6.11 2.39
C PHE A 13 -1.12 -5.48 3.21
N LEU A 14 -1.22 -5.45 4.54
CA LEU A 14 -0.16 -4.95 5.41
C LEU A 14 1.10 -5.82 5.34
N LEU A 15 0.95 -7.15 5.27
CA LEU A 15 2.08 -8.07 5.09
C LEU A 15 2.78 -7.82 3.76
N PHE A 16 2.04 -7.61 2.67
CA PHE A 16 2.60 -7.21 1.39
C PHE A 16 3.40 -5.91 1.50
N LEU A 17 2.83 -4.86 2.11
CA LEU A 17 3.53 -3.58 2.29
C LEU A 17 4.81 -3.71 3.14
N LEU A 18 4.76 -4.54 4.18
CA LEU A 18 5.91 -4.80 5.04
C LEU A 18 7.02 -5.55 4.29
N ASP A 19 6.66 -6.54 3.48
CA ASP A 19 7.58 -7.28 2.62
C ASP A 19 8.23 -6.37 1.57
N THR A 20 7.45 -5.49 0.94
CA THR A 20 7.97 -4.47 0.02
C THR A 20 8.94 -3.53 0.71
N LEU A 21 8.58 -2.98 1.88
CA LEU A 21 9.47 -2.12 2.67
C LEU A 21 10.77 -2.84 3.05
N TRP A 22 10.67 -4.08 3.52
CA TRP A 22 11.82 -4.89 3.90
C TRP A 22 12.75 -5.11 2.71
N THR A 23 12.19 -5.49 1.56
CA THR A 23 12.94 -5.72 0.32
C THR A 23 13.63 -4.43 -0.15
N MET A 24 12.96 -3.29 -0.13
CA MET A 24 13.56 -1.99 -0.48
C MET A 24 14.69 -1.61 0.49
N ILE A 25 14.54 -1.89 1.79
CA ILE A 25 15.59 -1.64 2.78
C ILE A 25 16.84 -2.49 2.51
N GLN A 26 16.65 -3.75 2.10
CA GLN A 26 17.73 -4.69 1.81
C GLN A 26 18.45 -4.36 0.51
N THR A 27 17.71 -4.14 -0.56
CA THR A 27 18.26 -3.91 -1.91
C THR A 27 18.77 -2.49 -2.11
N LYS A 28 18.29 -1.53 -1.30
CA LYS A 28 18.48 -0.07 -1.51
C LYS A 28 17.89 0.42 -2.83
N GLU A 29 17.02 -0.36 -3.43
CA GLU A 29 16.28 -0.04 -4.64
C GLU A 29 14.79 0.10 -4.30
N GLY A 30 14.03 0.75 -5.19
CA GLY A 30 12.58 0.77 -5.07
C GLY A 30 11.97 -0.60 -5.37
N MET A 31 10.64 -0.68 -5.38
CA MET A 31 9.94 -1.91 -5.74
C MET A 31 10.33 -2.35 -7.15
N ASP A 32 10.70 -3.62 -7.31
CA ASP A 32 11.10 -4.24 -8.58
C ASP A 32 9.91 -4.33 -9.57
N SER A 33 9.55 -3.18 -10.09
CA SER A 33 8.41 -2.96 -10.96
C SER A 33 8.61 -1.66 -11.74
N PRO A 34 8.10 -1.57 -12.98
CA PRO A 34 8.19 -0.34 -13.76
C PRO A 34 7.56 0.85 -13.05
N LEU A 35 8.18 2.04 -13.16
CA LEU A 35 7.69 3.29 -12.56
C LEU A 35 6.21 3.59 -12.84
N TRP A 36 5.72 3.32 -14.05
CA TRP A 36 4.31 3.54 -14.40
C TRP A 36 3.36 2.65 -13.59
N LEU A 37 3.78 1.43 -13.25
CA LEU A 37 2.99 0.51 -12.45
C LEU A 37 3.00 0.95 -10.97
N GLN A 38 4.14 1.46 -10.49
CA GLN A 38 4.23 2.07 -9.17
C GLN A 38 3.28 3.28 -9.03
N LEU A 39 3.25 4.16 -10.04
CA LEU A 39 2.31 5.28 -10.10
C LEU A 39 0.85 4.81 -10.14
N PHE A 40 0.57 3.73 -10.86
CA PHE A 40 -0.77 3.12 -10.88
C PHE A 40 -1.18 2.64 -9.48
N TYR A 41 -0.31 1.92 -8.77
CA TYR A 41 -0.59 1.51 -7.37
C TYR A 41 -0.81 2.70 -6.45
N LEU A 42 -0.01 3.76 -6.58
CA LEU A 42 -0.17 5.00 -5.81
C LEU A 42 -1.58 5.60 -6.00
N VAL A 43 -2.07 5.67 -7.24
CA VAL A 43 -3.43 6.17 -7.53
C VAL A 43 -4.48 5.26 -6.91
N VAL A 44 -4.35 3.93 -7.09
CA VAL A 44 -5.30 2.95 -6.55
C VAL A 44 -5.38 3.02 -5.02
N TYR A 45 -4.24 3.08 -4.33
CA TYR A 45 -4.22 3.19 -2.86
C TYR A 45 -4.79 4.52 -2.39
N SER A 46 -4.50 5.62 -3.08
CA SER A 46 -5.05 6.94 -2.76
C SER A 46 -6.57 6.98 -2.89
N VAL A 47 -7.13 6.46 -3.99
CA VAL A 47 -8.59 6.40 -4.19
C VAL A 47 -9.23 5.48 -3.15
N SER A 48 -8.60 4.36 -2.84
CA SER A 48 -9.07 3.42 -1.83
C SER A 48 -9.07 4.03 -0.42
N ALA A 49 -8.05 4.83 -0.07
CA ALA A 49 -8.02 5.58 1.18
C ALA A 49 -9.18 6.58 1.26
N ILE A 50 -9.43 7.36 0.19
CA ILE A 50 -10.53 8.33 0.14
C ILE A 50 -11.88 7.62 0.32
N ALA A 51 -12.10 6.49 -0.37
CA ALA A 51 -13.32 5.70 -0.24
C ALA A 51 -13.49 5.16 1.19
N ALA A 52 -12.45 4.56 1.76
CA ALA A 52 -12.47 4.02 3.12
C ALA A 52 -12.72 5.11 4.18
N TYR A 53 -12.17 6.31 3.98
CA TYR A 53 -12.42 7.45 4.85
C TYR A 53 -13.88 7.91 4.79
N LYS A 54 -14.45 8.03 3.58
CA LYS A 54 -15.87 8.39 3.39
C LYS A 54 -16.82 7.40 4.05
N GLU A 55 -16.51 6.12 4.01
CA GLU A 55 -17.29 5.06 4.67
C GLU A 55 -17.00 4.93 6.18
N LYS A 56 -16.11 5.76 6.75
CA LYS A 56 -15.67 5.71 8.15
C LYS A 56 -15.00 4.39 8.55
N TRP A 57 -14.39 3.69 7.60
CA TRP A 57 -13.64 2.45 7.85
C TRP A 57 -12.17 2.76 8.14
N PHE A 58 -11.93 3.27 9.35
CA PHE A 58 -10.61 3.82 9.73
C PHE A 58 -9.45 2.81 9.64
N GLY A 59 -9.69 1.52 9.90
CA GLY A 59 -8.65 0.49 9.76
C GLY A 59 -8.18 0.31 8.31
N PHE A 60 -9.11 0.29 7.36
CA PHE A 60 -8.79 0.23 5.93
C PHE A 60 -8.15 1.53 5.46
N PHE A 61 -8.67 2.67 5.91
CA PHE A 61 -8.09 3.98 5.62
C PHE A 61 -6.62 4.04 6.04
N ALA A 62 -6.31 3.68 7.29
CA ALA A 62 -4.95 3.64 7.79
C ALA A 62 -4.05 2.71 6.96
N SER A 63 -4.51 1.50 6.63
CA SER A 63 -3.72 0.60 5.80
C SER A 63 -3.43 1.15 4.41
N PHE A 64 -4.41 1.78 3.75
CA PHE A 64 -4.19 2.38 2.44
C PHE A 64 -3.27 3.60 2.50
N MET A 65 -3.34 4.41 3.56
CA MET A 65 -2.41 5.51 3.80
C MET A 65 -0.96 5.01 3.96
N VAL A 66 -0.74 3.89 4.66
CA VAL A 66 0.58 3.25 4.70
C VAL A 66 1.00 2.84 3.29
N GLY A 67 0.11 2.23 2.51
CA GLY A 67 0.38 1.86 1.11
C GLY A 67 0.80 3.04 0.25
N VAL A 68 0.12 4.18 0.36
CA VAL A 68 0.50 5.44 -0.30
C VAL A 68 1.93 5.85 0.10
N GLY A 69 2.24 5.84 1.39
CA GLY A 69 3.58 6.17 1.89
C GLY A 69 4.68 5.25 1.33
N VAL A 70 4.44 3.93 1.35
CA VAL A 70 5.37 2.93 0.78
C VAL A 70 5.61 3.18 -0.70
N MET A 71 4.55 3.43 -1.47
CA MET A 71 4.68 3.70 -2.90
C MET A 71 5.43 5.00 -3.20
N LEU A 72 5.19 6.06 -2.42
CA LEU A 72 5.96 7.31 -2.55
C LEU A 72 7.45 7.09 -2.30
N VAL A 73 7.80 6.36 -1.23
CA VAL A 73 9.20 6.01 -0.94
C VAL A 73 9.81 5.19 -2.07
N SER A 74 9.09 4.17 -2.56
CA SER A 74 9.52 3.35 -3.69
C SER A 74 9.81 4.17 -4.94
N ILE A 75 8.91 5.09 -5.31
CA ILE A 75 9.06 5.96 -6.48
C ILE A 75 10.26 6.88 -6.32
N ILE A 76 10.47 7.46 -5.14
CA ILE A 76 11.60 8.36 -4.87
C ILE A 76 12.94 7.60 -5.01
N ILE A 77 13.02 6.36 -4.53
CA ILE A 77 14.24 5.54 -4.64
C ILE A 77 14.46 5.05 -6.09
N SER A 78 13.38 4.85 -6.85
CA SER A 78 13.44 4.35 -8.24
C SER A 78 13.78 5.42 -9.28
N LEU A 79 13.83 6.71 -8.89
CA LEU A 79 14.19 7.85 -9.74
C LEU A 79 15.68 8.18 -9.62
#